data_AF-A0A1E3U4N4-F1
#
_entry.id   AF-A0A1E3U4N4-F1
#
_cell.length_a   1.000
_cell.length_b   1.000
_cell.length_c   1.000
_cell.angle_alpha   90.00
_cell.angle_beta   90.00
_cell.angle_gamma   90.00
#
_symmetry.space_group_name_H-M   'P 1'
#
loop_
_entity.id
_entity.type
_entity.pdbx_description
1 polymer ?
#
loop_
_entity_poly.entity_id
_entity_poly.type
_entity_poly.pdbx_seq_one_letter_code
_entity_poly.pdbx_strand_id
1 'polypeptide(L)'
;MPTTEWLNKYEAIKDKLTCKDDLEAHFTEKVIGNMAVDVLDIGTVHFPTGQIFACDPLVELEDTLPFLQTIPAGTYPVKICVVPSEQYGDRYACVKVEVNQEKPVRYELGMVGNEDLDEELGEDEYFGFGVDAGMGCVADIQTQAAFKAYWAKRLEEDPDIDPYNNLFCDLLEENAKAHPKYQGDCGDWLNWTVP
;
A
#
# COMPACT_ATOMS: atom_id res chain seq x y z
N MET A 1 14.25 -11.66 -9.43
CA MET A 1 13.64 -11.63 -10.79
C MET A 1 12.98 -12.98 -11.03
N PRO A 2 11.75 -12.99 -11.56
CA PRO A 2 11.03 -14.23 -11.86
C PRO A 2 11.77 -15.09 -12.89
N THR A 3 11.53 -16.39 -12.85
CA THR A 3 12.07 -17.32 -13.87
C THR A 3 11.30 -17.18 -15.18
N THR A 4 11.90 -17.59 -16.30
CA THR A 4 11.21 -17.64 -17.60
C THR A 4 9.98 -18.55 -17.55
N GLU A 5 10.05 -19.64 -16.80
CA GLU A 5 8.91 -20.54 -16.61
C GLU A 5 7.76 -19.84 -15.90
N TRP A 6 8.05 -19.15 -14.79
CA TRP A 6 7.04 -18.38 -14.06
C TRP A 6 6.40 -17.30 -14.94
N LEU A 7 7.21 -16.54 -15.69
CA LEU A 7 6.71 -15.50 -16.60
C LEU A 7 5.76 -16.09 -17.66
N ASN A 8 6.10 -17.24 -18.23
CA ASN A 8 5.24 -17.91 -19.21
C ASN A 8 3.91 -18.35 -18.59
N LYS A 9 3.93 -18.85 -17.34
CA LYS A 9 2.70 -19.21 -16.62
C LYS A 9 1.86 -17.97 -16.33
N TYR A 10 2.48 -16.92 -15.80
CA TYR A 10 1.80 -15.65 -15.51
C TYR A 10 1.16 -15.07 -16.77
N GLU A 11 1.88 -15.00 -17.89
CA GLU A 11 1.35 -14.52 -19.17
C GLU A 11 0.14 -15.33 -19.65
N ALA A 12 0.08 -16.64 -19.37
CA ALA A 12 -1.05 -17.49 -19.74
C ALA A 12 -2.30 -17.28 -18.87
N ILE A 13 -2.16 -16.73 -17.65
CA ILE A 13 -3.27 -16.58 -16.70
C ILE A 13 -3.61 -15.12 -16.34
N LYS A 14 -2.75 -14.15 -16.63
CA LYS A 14 -2.88 -12.76 -16.15
C LYS A 14 -4.23 -12.10 -16.47
N ASP A 15 -4.85 -12.46 -17.60
CA ASP A 15 -6.19 -11.95 -17.95
C ASP A 15 -7.28 -12.44 -17.00
N LYS A 16 -7.13 -13.66 -16.46
CA LYS A 16 -8.05 -14.22 -15.46
C LYS A 16 -7.86 -13.59 -14.08
N LEU A 17 -6.68 -13.03 -13.82
CA LEU A 17 -6.33 -12.37 -12.55
C LEU A 17 -6.81 -10.90 -12.47
N THR A 18 -7.46 -10.39 -13.52
CA THR A 18 -7.93 -9.01 -13.55
C THR A 18 -9.10 -8.80 -12.60
N CYS A 19 -9.07 -7.70 -11.85
CA CYS A 19 -10.22 -7.30 -11.03
C CYS A 19 -11.37 -6.88 -11.95
N LYS A 20 -12.57 -7.44 -11.68
CA LYS A 20 -13.78 -7.20 -12.48
C LYS A 20 -14.54 -5.94 -12.03
N ASP A 21 -14.25 -5.45 -10.84
CA ASP A 21 -14.89 -4.26 -10.27
C ASP A 21 -14.23 -2.97 -10.75
N ASP A 22 -15.02 -1.90 -10.83
CA ASP A 22 -14.49 -0.56 -11.11
C ASP A 22 -13.91 0.04 -9.82
N LEU A 23 -12.62 -0.24 -9.54
CA LEU A 23 -11.97 0.27 -8.34
C LEU A 23 -11.96 1.81 -8.28
N GLU A 24 -11.93 2.49 -9.42
CA GLU A 24 -12.01 3.96 -9.49
C GLU A 24 -13.35 4.52 -8.97
N ALA A 25 -14.40 3.70 -8.92
CA ALA A 25 -15.69 4.10 -8.32
C ALA A 25 -15.50 4.55 -6.86
N HIS A 26 -14.59 3.94 -6.10
CA HIS A 26 -14.27 4.29 -4.72
C HIS A 26 -13.79 5.75 -4.56
N PHE A 27 -13.33 6.38 -5.64
CA PHE A 27 -12.79 7.73 -5.63
C PHE A 27 -13.64 8.74 -6.44
N THR A 28 -14.66 8.27 -7.15
CA THR A 28 -15.49 9.09 -8.05
C THR A 28 -16.97 9.08 -7.68
N GLU A 29 -17.45 7.99 -7.08
CA GLU A 29 -18.82 7.85 -6.59
C GLU A 29 -18.93 8.22 -5.12
N LYS A 30 -20.16 8.56 -4.69
CA LYS A 30 -20.47 8.88 -3.29
C LYS A 30 -20.98 7.68 -2.49
N VAL A 31 -21.30 6.59 -3.17
CA VAL A 31 -21.86 5.37 -2.59
C VAL A 31 -21.27 4.17 -3.32
N ILE A 32 -20.77 3.19 -2.56
CA ILE A 32 -20.31 1.90 -3.07
C ILE A 32 -21.20 0.81 -2.46
N GLY A 33 -21.90 0.06 -3.32
CA GLY A 33 -22.97 -0.83 -2.88
C GLY A 33 -24.08 -0.04 -2.16
N ASN A 34 -24.22 -0.24 -0.85
CA ASN A 34 -25.15 0.49 0.01
C ASN A 34 -24.45 1.40 1.04
N MET A 35 -23.13 1.55 0.95
CA MET A 35 -22.33 2.31 1.90
C MET A 35 -21.96 3.68 1.32
N ALA A 36 -22.20 4.74 2.07
CA ALA A 36 -21.69 6.06 1.72
C ALA A 36 -20.18 6.10 1.88
N VAL A 37 -19.49 6.77 0.96
CA VAL A 37 -18.04 6.95 0.97
C VAL A 37 -17.67 8.42 0.80
N ASP A 38 -16.52 8.80 1.35
CA ASP A 38 -15.85 10.08 1.11
C ASP A 38 -14.40 9.83 0.67
N VAL A 39 -13.77 10.83 0.07
CA VAL A 39 -12.37 10.76 -0.35
C VAL A 39 -11.53 11.68 0.52
N LEU A 40 -10.51 11.10 1.14
CA LEU A 40 -9.49 11.81 1.90
C LEU A 40 -8.22 11.93 1.05
N ASP A 41 -7.80 13.15 0.76
CA ASP A 41 -6.46 13.42 0.22
C ASP A 41 -5.47 13.48 1.38
N ILE A 42 -4.42 12.67 1.32
CA ILE A 42 -3.42 12.57 2.40
C ILE A 42 -2.07 13.21 2.01
N GLY A 43 -1.99 13.87 0.85
CA GLY A 43 -0.79 14.49 0.33
C GLY A 43 -0.13 13.66 -0.77
N THR A 44 1.21 13.63 -0.80
CA THR A 44 1.96 13.03 -1.92
C THR A 44 3.05 12.08 -1.45
N VAL A 45 3.33 11.07 -2.26
CA VAL A 45 4.45 10.14 -2.09
C VAL A 45 5.48 10.33 -3.22
N HIS A 46 6.77 10.24 -2.90
CA HIS A 46 7.86 10.38 -3.87
C HIS A 46 8.48 9.02 -4.20
N PHE A 47 8.54 8.70 -5.49
CA PHE A 47 9.11 7.47 -6.02
C PHE A 47 10.27 7.79 -6.98
N PRO A 48 11.50 7.87 -6.47
CA PRO A 48 12.66 8.30 -7.26
C PRO A 48 13.07 7.31 -8.35
N THR A 49 12.70 6.03 -8.25
CA THR A 49 12.98 5.04 -9.30
C THR A 49 11.73 4.57 -10.04
N GLY A 50 10.57 4.65 -9.39
CA GLY A 50 9.32 4.10 -9.90
C GLY A 50 9.24 2.57 -9.79
N GLN A 51 10.23 1.92 -9.15
CA GLN A 51 10.13 0.54 -8.69
C GLN A 51 9.50 0.56 -7.30
N ILE A 52 8.21 0.24 -7.25
CA ILE A 52 7.40 0.34 -6.05
C ILE A 52 6.99 -1.05 -5.53
N PHE A 53 6.71 -1.13 -4.24
CA PHE A 53 6.17 -2.30 -3.56
C PHE A 53 5.05 -1.89 -2.59
N ALA A 54 4.27 -2.85 -2.15
CA ALA A 54 3.40 -2.71 -0.99
C ALA A 54 3.61 -3.87 -0.01
N CYS A 55 3.57 -3.58 1.28
CA CYS A 55 3.75 -4.58 2.34
C CYS A 55 3.22 -4.08 3.68
N ASP A 56 3.14 -4.96 4.68
CA ASP A 56 3.07 -4.52 6.07
C ASP A 56 4.41 -3.87 6.46
N PRO A 57 4.42 -2.57 6.85
CA PRO A 57 5.65 -1.85 7.12
C PRO A 57 6.39 -2.33 8.39
N LEU A 58 5.74 -3.08 9.28
CA LEU A 58 6.38 -3.59 10.50
C LEU A 58 6.96 -4.99 10.35
N VAL A 59 6.65 -5.67 9.24
CA VAL A 59 6.98 -7.09 9.06
C VAL A 59 7.93 -7.28 7.88
N GLU A 60 7.62 -6.67 6.74
CA GLU A 60 8.28 -6.98 5.48
C GLU A 60 8.96 -5.77 4.82
N LEU A 61 8.93 -4.59 5.45
CA LEU A 61 9.43 -3.34 4.84
C LEU A 61 10.86 -3.46 4.34
N GLU A 62 11.72 -4.16 5.08
CA GLU A 62 13.10 -4.37 4.67
C GLU A 62 13.20 -5.37 3.51
N ASP A 63 12.41 -6.45 3.47
CA ASP A 63 12.71 -7.57 2.56
C ASP A 63 11.75 -7.72 1.38
N THR A 64 10.65 -6.96 1.37
CA THR A 64 9.64 -7.09 0.32
C THR A 64 10.19 -6.74 -1.06
N LEU A 65 9.73 -7.48 -2.07
CA LEU A 65 10.15 -7.33 -3.45
C LEU A 65 9.27 -6.26 -4.16
N PRO A 66 9.84 -5.49 -5.09
CA PRO A 66 9.04 -4.59 -5.92
C PRO A 66 8.12 -5.37 -6.86
N PHE A 67 7.02 -4.73 -7.25
CA PHE A 67 6.16 -5.25 -8.31
C PHE A 67 6.93 -5.39 -9.63
N LEU A 68 6.46 -6.28 -10.51
CA LEU A 68 7.00 -6.48 -11.85
C LEU A 68 6.82 -5.23 -12.72
N GLN A 69 5.69 -4.53 -12.56
CA GLN A 69 5.40 -3.28 -13.23
C GLN A 69 6.12 -2.12 -12.54
N THR A 70 6.64 -1.21 -13.35
CA THR A 70 7.20 0.06 -12.87
C THR A 70 6.33 1.22 -13.33
N ILE A 71 6.45 2.34 -12.61
CA ILE A 71 5.85 3.61 -12.97
C ILE A 71 6.94 4.63 -13.30
N PRO A 72 6.63 5.77 -13.96
CA PRO A 72 7.61 6.83 -14.10
C PRO A 72 8.12 7.30 -12.72
N ALA A 73 9.38 7.68 -12.63
CA ALA A 73 9.89 8.33 -11.43
C ALA A 73 9.19 9.68 -11.24
N GLY A 74 8.76 9.99 -10.01
CA GLY A 74 7.96 11.18 -9.78
C GLY A 74 7.40 11.29 -8.37
N THR A 75 6.53 12.27 -8.19
CA THR A 75 5.79 12.51 -6.95
C THR A 75 4.31 12.49 -7.26
N TYR A 76 3.54 11.70 -6.53
CA TYR A 76 2.16 11.38 -6.87
C TYR A 76 1.23 11.61 -5.68
N PRO A 77 0.02 12.14 -5.92
CA PRO A 77 -0.97 12.30 -4.86
C PRO A 77 -1.48 10.94 -4.39
N VAL A 78 -1.78 10.86 -3.09
CA VAL A 78 -2.31 9.67 -2.44
C VAL A 78 -3.67 10.00 -1.85
N LYS A 79 -4.65 9.14 -2.12
CA LYS A 79 -6.03 9.29 -1.69
C LYS A 79 -6.48 8.03 -0.95
N ILE A 80 -7.35 8.21 0.03
CA ILE A 80 -8.01 7.14 0.75
C ILE A 80 -9.53 7.25 0.52
N CYS A 81 -10.16 6.16 0.09
CA CYS A 81 -11.60 6.00 0.14
C CYS A 81 -12.00 5.63 1.57
N VAL A 82 -12.78 6.50 2.21
CA VAL A 82 -13.23 6.36 3.59
C VAL A 82 -14.70 5.99 3.59
N VAL A 83 -15.08 5.04 4.43
CA VAL A 83 -16.45 4.69 4.80
C VAL A 83 -16.74 5.30 6.17
N PRO A 84 -17.44 6.44 6.24
CA PRO A 84 -17.72 7.08 7.52
C PRO A 84 -18.70 6.26 8.35
N SER A 85 -18.45 6.11 9.65
CA SER A 85 -19.33 5.33 10.53
C SER A 85 -19.27 5.78 12.00
N GLU A 86 -20.36 6.39 12.47
CA GLU A 86 -20.49 6.76 13.89
C GLU A 86 -20.53 5.53 14.82
N GLN A 87 -20.96 4.37 14.31
CA GLN A 87 -21.14 3.16 15.12
C GLN A 87 -19.83 2.39 15.32
N TYR A 88 -19.01 2.31 14.27
CA TYR A 88 -17.84 1.42 14.23
C TYR A 88 -16.51 2.17 14.11
N GLY A 89 -16.53 3.50 14.07
CA GLY A 89 -15.42 4.32 13.63
C GLY A 89 -15.29 4.28 12.11
N ASP A 90 -14.73 5.36 11.54
CA ASP A 90 -14.49 5.47 10.11
C ASP A 90 -13.54 4.35 9.64
N ARG A 91 -13.72 3.87 8.41
CA ARG A 91 -12.93 2.76 7.85
C ARG A 91 -12.32 3.13 6.52
N TYR A 92 -11.08 2.72 6.29
CA TYR A 92 -10.42 2.87 5.00
C TYR A 92 -10.70 1.66 4.14
N ALA A 93 -11.41 1.87 3.04
CA ALA A 93 -11.80 0.82 2.11
C ALA A 93 -10.77 0.60 1.01
N CYS A 94 -10.12 1.66 0.54
CA CYS A 94 -9.15 1.60 -0.55
C CYS A 94 -8.17 2.76 -0.47
N VAL A 95 -6.90 2.51 -0.79
CA VAL A 95 -5.86 3.54 -0.93
C VAL A 95 -5.40 3.57 -2.39
N LYS A 96 -5.31 4.77 -2.96
CA LYS A 96 -4.86 4.99 -4.34
C LYS A 96 -3.67 5.93 -4.38
N VAL A 97 -2.58 5.48 -5.01
CA VAL A 97 -1.56 6.37 -5.53
C VAL A 97 -1.91 6.72 -6.98
N GLU A 98 -2.25 7.98 -7.23
CA GLU A 98 -2.75 8.42 -8.53
C GLU A 98 -1.59 8.83 -9.46
N VAL A 99 -1.06 7.84 -10.17
CA VAL A 99 0.07 8.01 -11.11
C VAL A 99 -0.34 8.79 -12.36
N ASN A 100 -1.60 8.64 -12.78
CA ASN A 100 -2.23 9.33 -13.89
C ASN A 100 -3.71 9.62 -13.54
N GLN A 101 -4.28 10.68 -14.11
CA GLN A 101 -5.67 11.10 -13.93
C GLN A 101 -6.62 10.54 -15.01
N GLU A 102 -6.08 9.83 -16.01
CA GLU A 102 -6.90 9.12 -17.00
C GLU A 102 -7.74 8.01 -16.34
N LYS A 103 -8.96 7.78 -16.85
CA LYS A 103 -9.82 6.73 -16.33
C LYS A 103 -9.17 5.35 -16.56
N PRO A 104 -8.98 4.52 -15.51
CA PRO A 104 -8.51 3.16 -15.68
C PRO A 104 -9.50 2.33 -16.53
N VAL A 105 -8.96 1.50 -17.42
CA VAL A 105 -9.76 0.59 -18.28
C VAL A 105 -9.52 -0.88 -17.95
N ARG A 106 -8.57 -1.16 -17.04
CA ARG A 106 -8.17 -2.50 -16.61
C ARG A 106 -7.42 -2.39 -15.28
N TYR A 107 -7.61 -3.38 -14.42
CA TYR A 107 -6.94 -3.51 -13.13
C TYR A 107 -6.17 -4.83 -13.11
N GLU A 108 -4.89 -4.77 -12.77
CA GLU A 108 -4.00 -5.93 -12.68
C GLU A 108 -3.47 -6.05 -11.26
N LEU A 109 -3.27 -7.27 -10.78
CA LEU A 109 -2.61 -7.51 -9.51
C LEU A 109 -1.14 -7.08 -9.60
N GLY A 110 -0.66 -6.43 -8.54
CA GLY A 110 0.76 -6.13 -8.37
C GLY A 110 1.50 -7.40 -7.98
N MET A 111 2.09 -8.07 -8.98
CA MET A 111 2.84 -9.32 -8.78
C MET A 111 4.32 -9.02 -8.52
N VAL A 112 5.01 -9.85 -7.74
CA VAL A 112 6.46 -9.74 -7.45
C VAL A 112 7.28 -10.87 -8.10
N GLY A 113 6.63 -11.87 -8.68
CA GLY A 113 7.27 -12.90 -9.50
C GLY A 113 7.70 -14.15 -8.74
N ASN A 114 7.10 -14.39 -7.57
CA ASN A 114 7.31 -15.59 -6.74
C ASN A 114 6.00 -16.24 -6.28
N GLU A 115 4.86 -15.75 -6.75
CA GLU A 115 3.54 -16.27 -6.44
C GLU A 115 3.39 -17.70 -6.95
N ASP A 116 2.65 -18.53 -6.22
CA ASP A 116 2.34 -19.89 -6.64
C ASP A 116 1.24 -19.87 -7.71
N LEU A 117 1.64 -20.13 -8.96
CA LEU A 117 0.73 -20.14 -10.11
C LEU A 117 0.33 -21.55 -10.55
N ASP A 118 0.75 -22.58 -9.80
CA ASP A 118 0.44 -23.98 -10.14
C ASP A 118 -0.97 -24.38 -9.69
N GLU A 119 -1.55 -23.64 -8.74
CA GLU A 119 -2.93 -23.82 -8.28
C GLU A 119 -3.86 -22.77 -8.91
N GLU A 120 -5.07 -23.21 -9.29
CA GLU A 120 -6.11 -22.29 -9.76
C GLU A 120 -6.71 -21.58 -8.54
N LEU A 121 -6.61 -20.25 -8.50
CA LEU A 121 -7.24 -19.44 -7.46
C LEU A 121 -8.75 -19.69 -7.42
N GLY A 122 -9.29 -19.78 -6.22
CA GLY A 122 -10.73 -19.74 -5.99
C GLY A 122 -11.37 -18.44 -6.50
N GLU A 123 -12.71 -18.43 -6.63
CA GLU A 123 -13.46 -17.29 -7.18
C GLU A 123 -13.23 -15.97 -6.41
N ASP A 124 -12.96 -16.06 -5.11
CA ASP A 124 -12.74 -14.93 -4.19
C ASP A 124 -11.28 -14.83 -3.70
N GLU A 125 -10.36 -15.58 -4.31
CA GLU A 125 -8.94 -15.57 -3.94
C GLU A 125 -8.14 -14.66 -4.87
N TYR A 126 -7.11 -14.02 -4.32
CA TYR A 126 -6.21 -13.15 -5.05
C TYR A 126 -4.82 -13.16 -4.43
N PHE A 127 -3.81 -12.80 -5.22
CA PHE A 127 -2.47 -12.54 -4.70
C PHE A 127 -2.38 -11.13 -4.13
N GLY A 128 -1.74 -11.00 -2.98
CA GLY A 128 -1.53 -9.73 -2.29
C GLY A 128 -0.34 -9.83 -1.32
N PHE A 129 -0.26 -8.88 -0.39
CA PHE A 129 0.74 -8.86 0.66
C PHE A 129 0.10 -9.08 2.04
N GLY A 130 0.90 -9.56 3.01
CA GLY A 130 0.45 -9.76 4.39
C GLY A 130 0.15 -8.43 5.10
N VAL A 131 -0.77 -8.46 6.06
CA VAL A 131 -1.15 -7.32 6.90
C VAL A 131 -1.15 -7.72 8.37
N ASP A 132 -0.13 -8.46 8.79
CA ASP A 132 -0.06 -9.14 10.09
C ASP A 132 -0.11 -8.19 11.28
N ALA A 133 0.36 -6.95 11.14
CA ALA A 133 0.24 -5.89 12.13
C ALA A 133 -0.98 -4.99 11.91
N GLY A 134 -1.86 -5.32 10.96
CA GLY A 134 -3.02 -4.52 10.58
C GLY A 134 -2.66 -3.26 9.81
N MET A 135 -1.48 -3.21 9.18
CA MET A 135 -1.00 -2.04 8.43
C MET A 135 -0.59 -2.41 7.01
N GLY A 136 -0.59 -1.39 6.15
CA GLY A 136 -0.08 -1.51 4.79
C GLY A 136 0.60 -0.21 4.38
N CYS A 137 1.69 -0.32 3.64
CA CYS A 137 2.42 0.82 3.09
C CYS A 137 2.69 0.61 1.60
N VAL A 138 2.98 1.71 0.90
CA VAL A 138 3.50 1.68 -0.47
C VAL A 138 4.77 2.54 -0.51
N ALA A 139 5.85 2.02 -1.06
CA ALA A 139 7.15 2.70 -1.07
C ALA A 139 7.99 2.33 -2.30
N ASP A 140 9.01 3.14 -2.57
CA ASP A 140 10.01 2.89 -3.62
C ASP A 140 11.19 2.09 -3.06
N ILE A 141 11.85 1.31 -3.92
CA ILE A 141 13.02 0.51 -3.52
C ILE A 141 14.17 1.35 -2.95
N GLN A 142 14.34 2.61 -3.38
CA GLN A 142 15.32 3.51 -2.75
C GLN A 142 14.90 3.91 -1.33
N THR A 143 13.61 4.10 -1.08
CA THR A 143 13.08 4.38 0.26
C THR A 143 13.31 3.19 1.18
N GLN A 144 13.11 1.96 0.70
CA GLN A 144 13.46 0.74 1.44
C GLN A 144 14.96 0.71 1.79
N ALA A 145 15.84 1.00 0.83
CA ALA A 145 17.28 1.03 1.08
C ALA A 145 17.67 2.11 2.11
N ALA A 146 17.05 3.28 2.05
CA ALA A 146 17.23 4.33 3.05
C ALA A 146 16.73 3.89 4.43
N PHE A 147 15.55 3.27 4.49
CA PHE A 147 14.97 2.76 5.73
C PHE A 147 15.89 1.70 6.37
N LYS A 148 16.39 0.73 5.61
CA LYS A 148 17.38 -0.26 6.10
C LYS A 148 18.59 0.41 6.75
N ALA A 149 19.17 1.40 6.07
CA ALA A 149 20.35 2.10 6.59
C ALA A 149 20.04 2.93 7.84
N TYR A 150 18.85 3.52 7.91
CA TYR A 150 18.36 4.25 9.09
C TYR A 150 18.11 3.29 10.26
N TRP A 151 17.37 2.20 10.01
CA TRP A 151 16.96 1.24 11.03
C TRP A 151 18.15 0.45 11.59
N ALA A 152 19.10 0.06 10.74
CA ALA A 152 20.35 -0.59 11.19
C ALA A 152 21.12 0.27 12.21
N LYS A 153 21.21 1.60 12.00
CA LYS A 153 21.84 2.50 12.97
C LYS A 153 21.08 2.58 14.29
N ARG A 154 19.74 2.56 14.24
CA ARG A 154 18.89 2.56 15.44
C ARG A 154 19.09 1.29 16.24
N LEU A 155 19.19 0.13 15.57
CA LEU A 155 19.47 -1.17 16.20
C LEU A 155 20.89 -1.25 16.78
N GLU A 156 21.88 -0.57 16.19
CA GLU A 156 23.23 -0.47 16.78
C GLU A 156 23.23 0.32 18.11
N GLU A 157 22.38 1.34 18.22
CA GLU A 157 22.24 2.17 19.43
C GLU A 157 21.36 1.51 20.50
N ASP A 158 20.28 0.84 20.08
CA ASP A 158 19.32 0.16 20.93
C ASP A 158 18.87 -1.17 20.28
N PRO A 159 19.48 -2.30 20.66
CA PRO A 159 19.17 -3.61 20.07
C PRO A 159 17.76 -4.12 20.34
N ASP A 160 17.07 -3.59 21.35
CA ASP A 160 15.71 -3.98 21.74
C ASP A 160 14.65 -3.02 21.17
N ILE A 161 15.06 -2.11 20.27
CA ILE A 161 14.17 -1.12 19.68
C ILE A 161 13.07 -1.77 18.82
N ASP A 162 11.85 -1.29 18.99
CA ASP A 162 10.67 -1.73 18.29
C ASP A 162 10.18 -0.67 17.28
N PRO A 163 9.97 -1.02 16.01
CA PRO A 163 9.59 -0.04 14.98
C PRO A 163 8.25 0.64 15.26
N TYR A 164 7.30 -0.05 15.88
CA TYR A 164 6.02 0.57 16.20
C TYR A 164 6.15 1.52 17.39
N ASN A 165 6.51 0.99 18.55
CA ASN A 165 6.51 1.73 19.81
C ASN A 165 7.57 2.83 19.87
N ASN A 166 8.70 2.69 19.16
CA ASN A 166 9.82 3.63 19.23
C ASN A 166 9.99 4.50 17.98
N LEU A 167 9.10 4.38 16.99
CA LEU A 167 9.11 5.22 15.80
C LEU A 167 7.70 5.56 15.34
N PHE A 168 6.92 4.58 14.87
CA PHE A 168 5.66 4.89 14.17
C PHE A 168 4.53 5.39 15.08
N CYS A 169 4.47 4.95 16.34
CA CYS A 169 3.40 5.33 17.28
C CYS A 169 3.33 6.86 17.48
N ASP A 170 4.45 7.47 17.88
CA ASP A 170 4.51 8.93 18.10
C ASP A 170 4.21 9.70 16.81
N LEU A 171 4.72 9.23 15.67
CA LEU A 171 4.49 9.87 14.36
C LEU A 171 3.02 9.80 13.93
N LEU A 172 2.36 8.66 14.15
CA LEU A 172 0.94 8.46 13.86
C LEU A 172 0.08 9.38 14.74
N GLU A 173 0.36 9.44 16.04
CA GLU A 173 -0.35 10.35 16.96
C GLU A 173 -0.17 11.82 16.58
N GLU A 174 1.05 12.23 16.24
CA GLU A 174 1.31 13.59 15.77
C GLU A 174 0.58 13.90 14.46
N ASN A 175 0.54 12.94 13.53
CA ASN A 175 -0.22 13.07 12.29
C ASN A 175 -1.72 13.20 12.54
N ALA A 176 -2.28 12.42 13.48
CA ALA A 176 -3.68 12.52 13.87
C ALA A 176 -4.02 13.91 14.44
N LYS A 177 -3.15 14.47 15.29
CA LYS A 177 -3.30 15.82 15.85
C LYS A 177 -3.28 16.89 14.75
N ALA A 178 -2.42 16.74 13.74
CA ALA A 178 -2.30 17.67 12.62
C ALA A 178 -3.43 17.51 11.58
N HIS A 179 -3.90 16.28 11.37
CA HIS A 179 -4.85 15.90 10.33
C HIS A 179 -6.00 15.02 10.89
N PRO A 180 -6.85 15.53 11.79
CA PRO A 180 -7.79 14.72 12.57
C PRO A 180 -8.97 14.15 11.77
N LYS A 181 -9.15 14.58 10.51
CA LYS A 181 -10.29 14.13 9.71
C LYS A 181 -10.16 12.63 9.43
N TYR A 182 -11.15 11.86 9.88
CA TYR A 182 -11.27 10.41 9.71
C TYR A 182 -10.16 9.59 10.37
N GLN A 183 -9.44 10.15 11.35
CA GLN A 183 -8.45 9.44 12.15
C GLN A 183 -8.93 9.27 13.60
N GLY A 184 -8.60 8.13 14.21
CA GLY A 184 -8.62 7.96 15.65
C GLY A 184 -7.49 8.75 16.33
N ASP A 185 -7.59 8.93 17.65
CA ASP A 185 -6.64 9.73 18.44
C ASP A 185 -5.21 9.17 18.42
N CYS A 186 -5.05 7.88 18.12
CA CYS A 186 -3.75 7.20 17.98
C CYS A 186 -3.15 7.28 16.56
N GLY A 187 -3.88 7.82 15.58
CA GLY A 187 -3.49 7.89 14.17
C GLY A 187 -3.70 6.60 13.39
N ASP A 188 -4.17 6.74 12.16
CA ASP A 188 -4.53 5.61 11.29
C ASP A 188 -3.79 5.63 9.93
N TRP A 189 -3.19 6.77 9.56
CA TRP A 189 -2.34 6.86 8.37
C TRP A 189 -1.19 7.83 8.62
N LEU A 190 -0.13 7.69 7.82
CA LEU A 190 1.03 8.57 7.89
C LEU A 190 1.72 8.65 6.51
N ASN A 191 2.07 9.86 6.09
CA ASN A 191 3.06 10.08 5.04
C ASN A 191 4.39 10.42 5.70
N TRP A 192 5.35 9.49 5.62
CA TRP A 192 6.62 9.60 6.32
C TRP A 192 7.81 9.60 5.35
N THR A 193 8.82 10.38 5.68
CA THR A 193 10.10 10.41 4.96
C THR A 193 11.19 9.92 5.91
N VAL A 194 11.99 8.96 5.44
CA VAL A 194 13.14 8.46 6.20
C VAL A 194 14.12 9.62 6.49
N PRO A 195 14.54 9.83 7.76
CA PRO A 195 15.44 10.92 8.15
C PRO A 195 16.86 10.86 7.54
#